data_AF-A0A813DS85-F1
#
_entry.id   AF-A0A813DS85-F1
#
_cell.length_a   1.000
_cell.length_b   1.000
_cell.length_c   1.000
_cell.angle_alpha   90.00
_cell.angle_beta   90.00
_cell.angle_gamma   90.00
#
_symmetry.space_group_name_H-M   'P 1'
#
loop_
_entity.id
_entity.type
_entity.pdbx_description
1 polymer ?
#
loop_
_entity_poly.entity_id
_entity_poly.type
_entity_poly.pdbx_seq_one_letter_code
_entity_poly.pdbx_strand_id
1 'polypeptide(L)'
;MTWKKASRLWLVQFQKVKLKEDDAATSNFDELLLALYTPRGIYVYRHDLKHGLSANGLKTAISGSGIYVYGPTGETNSSKALDAILQRLDASACQFLGNLSLKDELLSELAADRPQTALQVFKDLPLADLSSKARGDRLKALVCEVDSLLHPAGIKDADSHAFDWLRGGARIKCKSAQLCWSESEQCWRVDFNQIKLQALGIREMATFDELLLALYTPRGLFIYKHDLEFAVSTQGVRTATGGHQVIIRGPRGKQNWQVALEAILNKLDAESNGCKRLAFVPFRPKTGRLGWRR
;
A
#
# COMPACT_ATOMS: atom_id res chain seq x y z
N MET A 1 9.48 4.84 -18.67
CA MET A 1 10.68 5.63 -19.06
C MET A 1 11.06 6.56 -17.91
N THR A 2 12.35 6.79 -17.65
CA THR A 2 12.81 7.59 -16.50
C THR A 2 13.94 8.54 -16.91
N TRP A 3 13.89 9.79 -16.44
CA TRP A 3 14.99 10.75 -16.63
C TRP A 3 16.11 10.51 -15.61
N LYS A 4 17.32 10.26 -16.09
CA LYS A 4 18.53 10.11 -15.27
C LYS A 4 19.26 11.44 -15.21
N LYS A 5 19.10 12.18 -14.09
CA LYS A 5 19.67 13.52 -13.91
C LYS A 5 21.20 13.56 -14.08
N ALA A 6 21.91 12.59 -13.51
CA ALA A 6 23.38 12.53 -13.57
C ALA A 6 23.91 12.40 -15.01
N SER A 7 23.27 11.54 -15.81
CA SER A 7 23.66 11.29 -17.21
C SER A 7 22.90 12.17 -18.21
N ARG A 8 21.99 13.03 -17.73
CA ARG A 8 21.13 13.92 -18.51
C ARG A 8 20.46 13.21 -19.71
N LEU A 9 19.85 12.04 -19.49
CA LEU A 9 19.19 11.29 -20.56
C LEU A 9 17.92 10.59 -20.07
N TRP A 10 17.05 10.22 -21.01
CA TRP A 10 15.93 9.31 -20.75
C TRP A 10 16.38 7.86 -20.88
N LEU A 11 15.79 6.98 -20.08
CA LEU A 11 16.11 5.55 -20.06
C LEU A 11 14.83 4.71 -19.97
N VAL A 12 14.81 3.62 -20.74
CA VAL A 12 13.96 2.46 -20.47
C VAL A 12 14.85 1.37 -19.87
N GLN A 13 14.45 0.85 -18.71
CA GLN A 13 15.17 -0.20 -18.01
C GLN A 13 14.23 -1.37 -17.72
N PHE A 14 14.72 -2.59 -17.97
CA PHE A 14 14.13 -3.84 -17.52
C PHE A 14 15.14 -4.49 -16.58
N GLN A 15 14.70 -4.95 -15.43
CA GLN A 15 15.57 -5.52 -14.40
C GLN A 15 15.20 -6.96 -14.11
N LYS A 16 16.17 -7.73 -13.60
CA LYS A 16 15.99 -9.13 -13.20
C LYS A 16 15.52 -10.03 -14.36
N VAL A 17 15.96 -9.71 -15.58
CA VAL A 17 15.71 -10.54 -16.76
C VAL A 17 16.64 -11.75 -16.68
N LYS A 18 16.09 -12.92 -16.35
CA LYS A 18 16.86 -14.16 -16.37
C LYS A 18 17.03 -14.58 -17.82
N LEU A 19 18.26 -14.70 -18.31
CA LEU A 19 18.54 -15.20 -19.66
C LEU A 19 18.98 -16.66 -19.57
N LYS A 20 18.94 -17.38 -20.71
CA LYS A 20 19.58 -18.70 -20.82
C LYS A 20 21.07 -18.54 -20.49
N GLU A 21 21.53 -19.23 -19.44
CA GLU A 21 22.96 -19.52 -19.31
C GLU A 21 23.31 -20.67 -20.25
N ASP A 22 24.56 -20.74 -20.71
CA ASP A 22 25.02 -21.72 -21.71
C ASP A 22 24.98 -23.18 -21.20
N ASP A 23 24.74 -23.41 -19.90
CA ASP A 23 24.55 -24.76 -19.34
C ASP A 23 23.10 -25.23 -19.48
N ALA A 24 22.90 -26.01 -20.54
CA ALA A 24 21.64 -26.53 -21.02
C ALA A 24 20.97 -27.52 -20.05
N ALA A 25 19.92 -27.07 -19.36
CA ALA A 25 18.82 -27.94 -18.91
C ALA A 25 17.54 -27.18 -18.51
N THR A 26 17.64 -25.89 -18.14
CA THR A 26 16.49 -25.15 -17.60
C THR A 26 16.37 -23.75 -18.19
N SER A 27 16.10 -23.67 -19.49
CA SER A 27 15.51 -22.45 -20.00
C SER A 27 14.01 -22.44 -19.77
N ASN A 28 13.50 -21.37 -19.19
CA ASN A 28 12.08 -21.21 -18.92
C ASN A 28 11.31 -20.41 -19.99
N PHE A 29 11.97 -19.96 -21.08
CA PHE A 29 11.26 -19.31 -22.19
C PHE A 29 11.96 -19.46 -23.55
N ASP A 30 11.15 -19.41 -24.61
CA ASP A 30 11.58 -19.43 -26.01
C ASP A 30 11.76 -18.02 -26.59
N GLU A 31 11.02 -17.05 -26.06
CA GLU A 31 11.03 -15.67 -26.52
C GLU A 31 10.99 -14.69 -25.34
N LEU A 32 11.66 -13.54 -25.50
CA LEU A 32 11.60 -12.44 -24.53
C LEU A 32 10.78 -11.29 -25.11
N LEU A 33 9.64 -11.00 -24.50
CA LEU A 33 8.81 -9.84 -24.85
C LEU A 33 9.05 -8.69 -23.89
N LEU A 34 9.28 -7.49 -24.44
CA LEU A 34 9.45 -6.26 -23.69
C LEU A 34 8.25 -5.35 -23.92
N ALA A 35 7.57 -4.96 -22.83
CA ALA A 35 6.49 -4.00 -22.85
C ALA A 35 6.95 -2.64 -22.31
N LEU A 36 7.01 -1.63 -23.17
CA LEU A 36 7.44 -0.27 -22.83
C LEU A 36 6.21 0.59 -22.54
N TYR A 37 5.96 0.89 -21.26
CA TYR A 37 4.91 1.83 -20.86
C TYR A 37 5.39 3.28 -21.02
N THR A 38 4.67 4.06 -21.83
CA THR A 38 5.00 5.45 -22.18
C THR A 38 3.76 6.35 -22.12
N PRO A 39 3.91 7.68 -22.16
CA PRO A 39 2.77 8.59 -22.29
C PRO A 39 1.93 8.40 -23.57
N ARG A 40 2.48 7.75 -24.61
CA ARG A 40 1.80 7.53 -25.90
C ARG A 40 1.06 6.18 -25.98
N GLY A 41 1.41 5.23 -25.13
CA GLY A 41 0.94 3.84 -25.24
C GLY A 41 1.91 2.83 -24.65
N ILE A 42 1.57 1.56 -24.83
CA ILE A 42 2.42 0.41 -24.50
C ILE A 42 2.96 -0.16 -25.81
N TYR A 43 4.27 -0.06 -26.00
CA TYR A 43 4.95 -0.63 -27.16
C TYR A 43 5.47 -2.03 -26.79
N VAL A 44 5.17 -3.03 -27.62
CA VAL A 44 5.59 -4.40 -27.39
C VAL A 44 6.62 -4.80 -28.42
N TYR A 45 7.77 -5.28 -27.96
CA TYR A 45 8.87 -5.77 -28.79
C TYR A 45 9.22 -7.21 -28.41
N ARG A 46 9.51 -8.05 -29.40
CA ARG A 46 10.29 -9.27 -29.19
C ARG A 46 11.77 -8.90 -29.22
N HIS A 47 12.46 -9.17 -28.11
CA HIS A 47 13.85 -8.78 -27.91
C HIS A 47 14.82 -9.80 -28.55
N ASP A 48 15.95 -9.31 -29.06
CA ASP A 48 16.98 -10.12 -29.74
C ASP A 48 17.97 -10.82 -28.80
N LEU A 49 17.77 -10.67 -27.48
CA LEU A 49 18.64 -11.17 -26.41
C LEU A 49 20.09 -10.65 -26.47
N LYS A 50 20.33 -9.53 -27.17
CA LYS A 50 21.67 -8.93 -27.30
C LYS A 50 21.65 -7.43 -27.01
N HIS A 51 20.72 -6.70 -27.61
CA HIS A 51 20.65 -5.26 -27.51
C HIS A 51 20.42 -4.80 -26.07
N GLY A 52 21.12 -3.75 -25.65
CA GLY A 52 20.92 -3.11 -24.35
C GLY A 52 21.23 -3.97 -23.11
N LEU A 53 21.70 -5.21 -23.25
CA LEU A 53 22.04 -6.05 -22.10
C LEU A 53 23.26 -5.51 -21.36
N SER A 54 23.15 -5.40 -20.03
CA SER A 54 24.29 -5.04 -19.19
C SER A 54 25.23 -6.24 -19.02
N ALA A 55 26.48 -6.08 -19.42
CA ALA A 55 27.53 -7.11 -19.31
C ALA A 55 28.15 -7.24 -17.91
N ASN A 56 27.51 -6.73 -16.85
CA ASN A 56 28.13 -6.60 -15.53
C ASN A 56 28.14 -7.92 -14.71
N GLY A 57 28.94 -8.89 -15.17
CA GLY A 57 29.64 -9.92 -14.37
C GLY A 57 28.84 -11.07 -13.73
N LEU A 58 29.59 -12.01 -13.12
CA LEU A 58 29.20 -13.26 -12.41
C LEU A 58 28.00 -13.19 -11.43
N LYS A 59 27.46 -12.01 -11.13
CA LYS A 59 26.28 -11.82 -10.28
C LYS A 59 24.94 -12.07 -11.00
N THR A 60 24.95 -12.21 -12.33
CA THR A 60 23.73 -12.36 -13.16
C THR A 60 22.96 -13.65 -12.91
N ALA A 61 23.60 -14.73 -12.46
CA ALA A 61 22.92 -16.01 -12.19
C ALA A 61 21.82 -15.87 -11.12
N ILE A 62 22.08 -15.07 -10.07
CA ILE A 62 21.15 -14.91 -8.94
C ILE A 62 20.22 -13.71 -9.15
N SER A 63 20.75 -12.57 -9.60
CA SER A 63 19.96 -11.33 -9.69
C SER A 63 19.26 -11.11 -11.03
N GLY A 64 19.61 -11.87 -12.07
CA GLY A 64 19.21 -11.64 -13.45
C GLY A 64 19.96 -10.47 -14.10
N SER A 65 19.85 -10.37 -15.43
CA SER A 65 20.40 -9.30 -16.25
C SER A 65 19.50 -8.07 -16.28
N GLY A 66 20.09 -6.90 -16.56
CA GLY A 66 19.35 -5.70 -16.90
C GLY A 66 19.40 -5.43 -18.40
N ILE A 67 18.29 -4.94 -18.97
CA ILE A 67 18.22 -4.41 -20.34
C ILE A 67 18.01 -2.90 -20.26
N TYR A 68 18.85 -2.13 -20.92
CA TYR A 68 18.89 -0.67 -20.87
C TYR A 68 18.89 -0.10 -22.28
N VAL A 69 17.87 0.69 -22.61
CA VAL A 69 17.80 1.44 -23.88
C VAL A 69 17.74 2.92 -23.57
N TYR A 70 18.80 3.62 -23.97
CA TYR A 70 19.00 5.04 -23.66
C TYR A 70 18.41 5.92 -24.75
N GLY A 71 17.86 7.07 -24.37
CA GLY A 71 17.59 8.18 -25.28
C GLY A 71 18.84 9.04 -25.52
N PRO A 72 18.73 10.11 -26.34
CA PRO A 72 19.83 11.03 -26.58
C PRO A 72 20.23 11.80 -25.31
N THR A 73 21.52 12.00 -25.10
CA THR A 73 22.04 12.83 -24.01
C THR A 73 21.66 14.29 -24.23
N GLY A 74 21.17 14.95 -23.19
CA GLY A 74 20.73 16.35 -23.22
C GLY A 74 19.31 16.57 -23.71
N GLU A 75 18.64 15.57 -24.29
CA GLU A 75 17.26 15.69 -24.77
C GLU A 75 16.27 15.69 -23.60
N THR A 76 15.73 16.86 -23.26
CA THR A 76 14.77 17.02 -22.16
C THR A 76 13.35 16.67 -22.57
N ASN A 77 13.03 16.66 -23.88
CA ASN A 77 11.72 16.32 -24.38
C ASN A 77 11.51 14.79 -24.39
N SER A 78 10.62 14.32 -23.51
CA SER A 78 10.32 12.89 -23.39
C SER A 78 9.80 12.25 -24.68
N SER A 79 9.07 12.98 -25.53
CA SER A 79 8.55 12.43 -26.80
C SER A 79 9.68 12.18 -27.79
N LYS A 80 10.56 13.17 -28.01
CA LYS A 80 11.72 13.01 -28.90
C LYS A 80 12.67 11.93 -28.40
N ALA A 81 12.88 11.87 -27.09
CA ALA A 81 13.69 10.82 -26.49
C ALA A 81 13.07 9.43 -26.66
N LEU A 82 11.74 9.31 -26.57
CA LEU A 82 11.03 8.07 -26.85
C LEU A 82 11.18 7.67 -28.32
N ASP A 83 10.99 8.59 -29.27
CA ASP A 83 11.17 8.29 -30.70
C ASP A 83 12.58 7.74 -30.98
N ALA A 84 13.61 8.35 -30.38
CA ALA A 84 14.98 7.86 -30.50
C ALA A 84 15.22 6.49 -29.83
N ILE A 85 14.52 6.19 -28.73
CA ILE A 85 14.59 4.87 -28.07
C ILE A 85 13.93 3.80 -28.94
N LEU A 86 12.75 4.09 -29.51
CA LEU A 86 12.06 3.19 -30.41
C LEU A 86 12.89 2.95 -31.68
N GLN A 87 13.44 4.01 -32.27
CA GLN A 87 14.35 3.89 -33.42
C GLN A 87 15.58 3.02 -33.13
N ARG A 88 16.13 3.06 -31.90
CA ARG A 88 17.25 2.18 -31.51
C ARG A 88 16.83 0.72 -31.39
N LEU A 89 15.62 0.45 -30.92
CA LEU A 89 15.05 -0.89 -30.91
C LEU A 89 14.80 -1.39 -32.33
N ASP A 90 14.21 -0.55 -33.19
CA ASP A 90 13.92 -0.88 -34.59
C ASP A 90 15.19 -1.08 -35.43
N ALA A 91 16.28 -0.37 -35.09
CA ALA A 91 17.59 -0.53 -35.71
C ALA A 91 18.39 -1.73 -35.18
N SER A 92 17.90 -2.41 -34.14
CA SER A 92 18.48 -3.66 -33.63
C SER A 92 17.81 -4.87 -34.29
N ALA A 93 18.10 -6.09 -33.82
CA ALA A 93 17.37 -7.28 -34.25
C ALA A 93 16.05 -7.49 -33.47
N CYS A 94 15.64 -6.52 -32.64
CA CYS A 94 14.35 -6.56 -31.95
C CYS A 94 13.20 -6.40 -32.96
N GLN A 95 12.13 -7.18 -32.80
CA GLN A 95 10.96 -7.12 -33.67
C GLN A 95 9.83 -6.38 -32.97
N PHE A 96 9.36 -5.28 -33.56
CA PHE A 96 8.16 -4.59 -33.09
C PHE A 96 6.92 -5.45 -33.33
N LEU A 97 6.14 -5.71 -32.28
CA LEU A 97 4.94 -6.55 -32.34
C LEU A 97 3.65 -5.72 -32.37
N GLY A 98 3.66 -4.52 -31.79
CA GLY A 98 2.48 -3.66 -31.77
C GLY A 98 2.54 -2.57 -30.71
N ASN A 99 1.59 -1.65 -30.80
CA ASN A 99 1.41 -0.54 -29.86
C ASN A 99 -0.05 -0.51 -29.41
N LEU A 100 -0.26 -0.55 -28.09
CA LEU A 100 -1.57 -0.36 -27.47
C LEU A 100 -1.69 1.10 -27.01
N SER A 101 -2.62 1.84 -27.61
CA SER A 101 -2.92 3.21 -27.20
C SER A 101 -3.43 3.24 -25.76
N LEU A 102 -3.05 4.23 -24.95
CA LEU A 102 -3.62 4.37 -23.60
C LEU A 102 -5.14 4.62 -23.59
N LYS A 103 -5.72 4.98 -24.75
CA LYS A 103 -7.17 5.15 -24.94
C LYS A 103 -7.86 3.86 -25.41
N ASP A 104 -7.11 2.79 -25.60
CA ASP A 104 -7.65 1.51 -26.06
C ASP A 104 -8.64 0.96 -25.03
N GLU A 105 -9.79 0.48 -25.50
CA GLU A 105 -10.83 -0.11 -24.66
C GLU A 105 -10.31 -1.34 -23.91
N LEU A 106 -9.40 -2.13 -24.52
CA LEU A 106 -8.80 -3.28 -23.87
C LEU A 106 -7.96 -2.89 -22.65
N LEU A 107 -7.23 -1.77 -22.71
CA LEU A 107 -6.51 -1.27 -21.55
C LEU A 107 -7.46 -0.73 -20.48
N SER A 108 -8.62 -0.21 -20.89
CA SER A 108 -9.67 0.25 -19.99
C SER A 108 -10.35 -0.92 -19.29
N GLU A 109 -10.64 -2.01 -19.99
CA GLU A 109 -11.18 -3.26 -19.45
C GLU A 109 -10.18 -3.95 -18.51
N LEU A 110 -8.91 -4.07 -18.94
CA LEU A 110 -7.83 -4.60 -18.10
C LEU A 110 -7.55 -3.72 -16.87
N ALA A 111 -7.90 -2.44 -16.92
CA ALA A 111 -7.83 -1.55 -15.77
C ALA A 111 -9.09 -1.64 -14.89
N ALA A 112 -10.26 -1.93 -15.48
CA ALA A 112 -11.53 -2.07 -14.78
C ALA A 112 -11.59 -3.33 -13.90
N ASP A 113 -10.92 -4.41 -14.31
CA ASP A 113 -10.83 -5.65 -13.52
C ASP A 113 -9.69 -5.65 -12.48
N ARG A 114 -8.96 -4.53 -12.35
CA ARG A 114 -7.94 -4.43 -11.29
C ARG A 114 -8.61 -4.29 -9.94
N PRO A 115 -8.17 -5.06 -8.92
CA PRO A 115 -8.58 -4.81 -7.57
C PRO A 115 -8.27 -3.35 -7.24
N GLN A 116 -9.30 -2.63 -6.79
CA GLN A 116 -9.15 -1.24 -6.43
C GLN A 116 -8.03 -1.15 -5.39
N THR A 117 -6.93 -0.51 -5.75
CA THR A 117 -5.81 -0.39 -4.82
C THR A 117 -6.19 0.55 -3.69
N ALA A 118 -5.63 0.37 -2.50
CA ALA A 118 -5.84 1.30 -1.39
C ALA A 118 -5.51 2.76 -1.80
N LEU A 119 -4.55 2.97 -2.71
CA LEU A 119 -4.23 4.30 -3.22
C LEU A 119 -5.39 4.91 -4.02
N GLN A 120 -6.06 4.14 -4.87
CA GLN A 120 -7.19 4.60 -5.66
C GLN A 120 -8.41 4.88 -4.78
N VAL A 121 -8.70 3.99 -3.82
CA VAL A 121 -9.88 4.09 -2.98
C VAL A 121 -9.80 5.29 -2.03
N PHE A 122 -8.60 5.63 -1.56
CA PHE A 122 -8.40 6.76 -0.66
C PHE A 122 -8.06 8.07 -1.37
N LYS A 123 -8.05 8.09 -2.70
CA LYS A 123 -7.80 9.30 -3.47
C LYS A 123 -8.79 10.40 -3.05
N ASP A 124 -8.27 11.61 -2.84
CA ASP A 124 -9.03 12.80 -2.44
C ASP A 124 -9.64 12.81 -1.03
N LEU A 125 -9.43 11.74 -0.23
CA LEU A 125 -9.88 11.69 1.16
C LEU A 125 -8.96 12.48 2.11
N PRO A 126 -9.50 13.00 3.24
CA PRO A 126 -8.68 13.63 4.26
C PRO A 126 -7.60 12.69 4.77
N LEU A 127 -6.35 13.15 4.91
CA LEU A 127 -5.20 12.37 5.40
C LEU A 127 -4.63 11.35 4.40
N ALA A 128 -5.16 11.22 3.18
CA ALA A 128 -4.66 10.28 2.18
C ALA A 128 -3.19 10.55 1.79
N ASP A 129 -2.85 11.84 1.64
CA ASP A 129 -1.52 12.30 1.22
C ASP A 129 -0.49 12.38 2.37
N LEU A 130 -0.92 12.13 3.61
CA LEU A 130 -0.02 12.13 4.75
C LEU A 130 0.81 10.85 4.80
N SER A 131 2.03 10.95 5.31
CA SER A 131 2.82 9.77 5.66
C SER A 131 2.10 8.92 6.71
N SER A 132 2.41 7.62 6.77
CA SER A 132 1.77 6.71 7.73
C SER A 132 1.89 7.19 9.17
N LYS A 133 3.05 7.77 9.55
CA LYS A 133 3.26 8.35 10.89
C LYS A 133 2.36 9.56 11.12
N ALA A 134 2.43 10.57 10.23
CA ALA A 134 1.65 11.80 10.39
C ALA A 134 0.13 11.53 10.39
N ARG A 135 -0.33 10.61 9.54
CA ARG A 135 -1.72 10.12 9.56
C ARG A 135 -2.06 9.46 10.88
N GLY A 136 -1.21 8.57 11.38
CA GLY A 136 -1.40 7.90 12.67
C GLY A 136 -1.53 8.89 13.84
N ASP A 137 -0.65 9.88 13.90
CA ASP A 137 -0.68 10.94 14.91
C ASP A 137 -1.97 11.76 14.83
N ARG A 138 -2.42 12.12 13.62
CA ARG A 138 -3.65 12.90 13.44
C ARG A 138 -4.90 12.10 13.81
N LEU A 139 -4.97 10.82 13.44
CA LEU A 139 -6.06 9.92 13.81
C LEU A 139 -6.12 9.72 15.32
N LYS A 140 -4.97 9.55 15.98
CA LYS A 140 -4.88 9.45 17.44
C LYS A 140 -5.44 10.69 18.14
N ALA A 141 -5.07 11.89 17.69
CA ALA A 141 -5.59 13.13 18.23
C ALA A 141 -7.13 13.22 18.11
N LEU A 142 -7.68 12.82 16.95
CA LEU A 142 -9.12 12.80 16.73
C LEU A 142 -9.84 11.79 17.63
N VAL A 143 -9.24 10.61 17.85
CA VAL A 143 -9.79 9.61 18.77
C VAL A 143 -9.81 10.14 20.20
N CYS A 144 -8.74 10.82 20.64
CA CYS A 144 -8.69 11.45 21.96
C CYS A 144 -9.77 12.54 22.13
N GLU A 145 -10.03 13.34 21.09
CA GLU A 145 -11.11 14.32 21.09
C GLU A 145 -12.49 13.66 21.23
N VAL A 146 -12.76 12.62 20.44
CA VAL A 146 -14.01 11.85 20.56
C VAL A 146 -14.14 11.20 21.94
N ASP A 147 -13.04 10.65 22.46
CA ASP A 147 -13.02 10.03 23.78
C ASP A 147 -13.30 11.04 24.90
N SER A 148 -12.80 12.26 24.77
CA SER A 148 -13.07 13.38 25.70
C SER A 148 -14.54 13.76 25.71
N LEU A 149 -15.19 13.75 24.54
CA LEU A 149 -16.63 14.03 24.42
C LEU A 149 -17.49 12.95 25.08
N LEU A 150 -17.06 11.69 25.02
CA LEU A 150 -17.77 10.56 25.63
C LEU A 150 -17.53 10.45 27.14
N HIS A 151 -16.44 11.02 27.65
CA HIS A 151 -16.02 10.89 29.05
C HIS A 151 -15.65 12.25 29.65
N PRO A 152 -16.64 13.02 30.13
CA PRO A 152 -16.42 14.38 30.66
C PRO A 152 -15.59 14.40 31.96
N ALA A 153 -15.31 13.25 32.58
CA ALA A 153 -14.49 13.12 33.79
C ALA A 153 -13.00 13.50 33.61
N GLY A 154 -12.61 14.00 32.43
CA GLY A 154 -11.32 14.59 32.15
C GLY A 154 -10.34 13.58 31.54
N ILE A 155 -9.76 13.99 30.40
CA ILE A 155 -8.59 13.32 29.80
C ILE A 155 -7.35 14.09 30.22
N LYS A 156 -6.30 13.35 30.60
CA LYS A 156 -4.96 13.89 30.86
C LYS A 156 -3.97 13.29 29.88
N ASP A 157 -3.04 14.10 29.39
CA ASP A 157 -1.97 13.61 28.53
C ASP A 157 -1.08 12.59 29.26
N ALA A 158 -0.50 11.67 28.49
CA ALA A 158 0.41 10.68 29.03
C ALA A 158 1.83 11.24 29.20
N ASP A 159 2.41 11.07 30.39
CA ASP A 159 3.83 11.36 30.65
C ASP A 159 4.78 10.25 30.13
N SER A 160 4.23 9.16 29.59
CA SER A 160 4.97 7.95 29.19
C SER A 160 4.52 7.43 27.84
N HIS A 161 5.44 6.79 27.10
CA HIS A 161 5.14 6.13 25.82
C HIS A 161 4.33 4.81 25.95
N ALA A 162 4.13 4.34 27.18
CA ALA A 162 3.39 3.12 27.53
C ALA A 162 1.93 3.14 27.06
N PHE A 163 1.28 4.30 27.16
CA PHE A 163 -0.10 4.56 26.78
C PHE A 163 -0.17 5.94 26.10
N ASP A 164 -1.32 6.32 25.57
CA ASP A 164 -1.48 7.58 24.82
C ASP A 164 -2.13 8.69 25.66
N TRP A 165 -3.05 8.36 26.57
CA TRP A 165 -3.63 9.28 27.56
C TRP A 165 -4.21 8.55 28.78
N LEU A 166 -4.53 9.30 29.84
CA LEU A 166 -5.27 8.83 31.02
C LEU A 166 -6.72 9.33 30.99
N ARG A 167 -7.67 8.45 31.33
CA ARG A 167 -9.10 8.78 31.41
C ARG A 167 -9.71 8.16 32.66
N GLY A 168 -10.10 9.01 33.63
CA GLY A 168 -10.68 8.52 34.89
C GLY A 168 -9.79 7.52 35.66
N GLY A 169 -8.46 7.64 35.51
CA GLY A 169 -7.48 6.70 36.08
C GLY A 169 -7.10 5.52 35.19
N ALA A 170 -7.86 5.22 34.12
CA ALA A 170 -7.52 4.18 33.16
C ALA A 170 -6.48 4.68 32.14
N ARG A 171 -5.45 3.86 31.86
CA ARG A 171 -4.43 4.10 30.84
C ARG A 171 -4.96 3.65 29.48
N ILE A 172 -5.11 4.59 28.55
CA ILE A 172 -5.70 4.33 27.25
C ILE A 172 -4.61 4.23 26.19
N LYS A 173 -4.59 3.12 25.44
CA LYS A 173 -3.78 2.97 24.23
C LYS A 173 -4.64 3.14 22.99
N CYS A 174 -4.17 3.91 22.02
CA CYS A 174 -4.84 4.09 20.74
C CYS A 174 -3.96 3.57 19.60
N LYS A 175 -4.56 2.77 18.72
CA LYS A 175 -3.93 2.33 17.48
C LYS A 175 -4.83 2.66 16.30
N SER A 176 -4.21 3.05 15.18
CA SER A 176 -4.92 3.28 13.94
C SER A 176 -4.44 2.32 12.86
N ALA A 177 -5.34 1.96 11.95
CA ALA A 177 -5.04 1.18 10.76
C ALA A 177 -5.88 1.69 9.60
N GLN A 178 -5.30 1.66 8.40
CA GLN A 178 -6.00 1.97 7.16
C GLN A 178 -6.51 0.67 6.53
N LEU A 179 -7.75 0.68 6.03
CA LEU A 179 -8.26 -0.41 5.20
C LEU A 179 -7.38 -0.60 3.96
N CYS A 180 -6.82 -1.79 3.77
CA CYS A 180 -5.91 -2.08 2.66
C CYS A 180 -6.22 -3.41 1.97
N TRP A 181 -5.98 -3.47 0.66
CA TRP A 181 -6.04 -4.73 -0.09
C TRP A 181 -4.75 -5.52 0.13
N SER A 182 -4.87 -6.78 0.53
CA SER A 182 -3.77 -7.74 0.60
C SER A 182 -3.79 -8.61 -0.65
N GLU A 183 -2.80 -8.43 -1.52
CA GLU A 183 -2.68 -9.19 -2.76
C GLU A 183 -2.36 -10.68 -2.52
N SER A 184 -1.51 -10.99 -1.53
CA SER A 184 -1.18 -12.37 -1.19
C SER A 184 -2.36 -13.14 -0.58
N GLU A 185 -3.22 -12.47 0.19
CA GLU A 185 -4.40 -13.09 0.81
C GLU A 185 -5.68 -12.90 -0.02
N GLN A 186 -5.59 -12.13 -1.12
CA GLN A 186 -6.71 -11.76 -1.99
C GLN A 186 -7.92 -11.23 -1.18
N CYS A 187 -7.68 -10.35 -0.21
CA CYS A 187 -8.75 -9.77 0.62
C CYS A 187 -8.42 -8.37 1.12
N TRP A 188 -9.45 -7.58 1.42
CA TRP A 188 -9.27 -6.36 2.21
C TRP A 188 -9.06 -6.70 3.69
N ARG A 189 -8.23 -5.93 4.40
CA ARG A 189 -8.00 -6.09 5.84
C ARG A 189 -7.63 -4.77 6.52
N VAL A 190 -7.72 -4.76 7.84
CA VAL A 190 -7.11 -3.76 8.72
C VAL A 190 -6.11 -4.45 9.63
N ASP A 191 -4.95 -3.84 9.82
CA ASP A 191 -3.82 -4.43 10.52
C ASP A 191 -3.25 -3.43 11.53
N PHE A 192 -3.49 -3.70 12.81
CA PHE A 192 -2.98 -2.92 13.93
C PHE A 192 -1.73 -3.59 14.47
N ASN A 193 -0.61 -2.88 14.43
CA ASN A 193 0.69 -3.43 14.77
C ASN A 193 1.25 -2.89 16.09
N GLN A 194 2.19 -3.64 16.66
CA GLN A 194 2.99 -3.25 17.84
C GLN A 194 2.12 -2.96 19.07
N ILE A 195 1.21 -3.88 19.40
CA ILE A 195 0.35 -3.80 20.58
C ILE A 195 0.99 -4.58 21.72
N LYS A 196 1.42 -3.88 22.77
CA LYS A 196 2.04 -4.51 23.95
C LYS A 196 0.97 -4.99 24.93
N LEU A 197 0.30 -6.08 24.57
CA LEU A 197 -0.57 -6.81 25.50
C LEU A 197 0.26 -7.49 26.59
N GLN A 198 -0.31 -7.64 27.78
CA GLN A 198 0.29 -8.40 28.84
C GLN A 198 0.34 -9.88 28.46
N ALA A 199 1.55 -10.46 28.46
CA ALA A 199 1.70 -11.88 28.21
C ALA A 199 1.24 -12.67 29.44
N LEU A 200 0.38 -13.67 29.23
CA LEU A 200 -0.02 -14.63 30.27
C LEU A 200 1.24 -15.25 30.90
N GLY A 201 1.43 -15.05 32.20
CA GLY A 201 2.54 -15.63 32.97
C GLY A 201 3.83 -14.80 33.04
N ILE A 202 3.93 -13.65 32.37
CA ILE A 202 5.05 -12.71 32.54
C ILE A 202 4.62 -11.60 33.51
N ARG A 203 5.38 -11.40 34.60
CA ARG A 203 5.08 -10.40 35.65
C ARG A 203 5.16 -8.93 35.19
N GLU A 204 5.38 -8.67 33.90
CA GLU A 204 5.32 -7.31 33.37
C GLU A 204 3.86 -6.86 33.30
N MET A 205 3.55 -5.75 33.96
CA MET A 205 2.22 -5.14 33.94
C MET A 205 1.87 -4.70 32.52
N ALA A 206 0.62 -4.94 32.10
CA ALA A 206 0.08 -4.31 30.89
C ALA A 206 0.40 -2.81 30.92
N THR A 207 0.91 -2.27 29.82
CA THR A 207 1.29 -0.85 29.76
C THR A 207 0.06 0.07 29.64
N PHE A 208 -1.11 -0.51 29.42
CA PHE A 208 -2.41 0.16 29.31
C PHE A 208 -3.54 -0.74 29.84
N ASP A 209 -4.67 -0.14 30.16
CA ASP A 209 -5.88 -0.80 30.69
C ASP A 209 -6.95 -0.94 29.60
N GLU A 210 -6.97 -0.03 28.62
CA GLU A 210 -7.90 -0.10 27.49
C GLU A 210 -7.19 0.12 26.15
N LEU A 211 -7.69 -0.56 25.11
CA LEU A 211 -7.24 -0.40 23.73
C LEU A 211 -8.37 0.17 22.88
N LEU A 212 -8.12 1.32 22.27
CA LEU A 212 -8.96 1.92 21.25
C LEU A 212 -8.37 1.69 19.86
N LEU A 213 -9.22 1.26 18.93
CA LEU A 213 -8.87 1.02 17.54
C LEU A 213 -9.58 2.04 16.63
N ALA A 214 -8.79 2.71 15.81
CA ALA A 214 -9.25 3.68 14.83
C ALA A 214 -9.08 3.14 13.41
N LEU A 215 -10.20 2.70 12.81
CA LEU A 215 -10.23 2.15 11.46
C LEU A 215 -10.45 3.29 10.46
N TYR A 216 -9.39 3.68 9.76
CA TYR A 216 -9.44 4.67 8.69
C TYR A 216 -9.91 4.01 7.39
N THR A 217 -11.10 4.38 6.95
CA THR A 217 -11.80 3.77 5.81
C THR A 217 -12.26 4.83 4.81
N PRO A 218 -12.69 4.44 3.61
CA PRO A 218 -13.16 5.41 2.63
C PRO A 218 -14.48 6.11 3.03
N ARG A 219 -15.27 5.49 3.91
CA ARG A 219 -16.51 6.09 4.47
C ARG A 219 -16.24 7.11 5.57
N GLY A 220 -15.11 7.01 6.27
CA GLY A 220 -14.84 7.76 7.48
C GLY A 220 -13.96 7.00 8.47
N LEU A 221 -13.92 7.50 9.69
CA LEU A 221 -13.22 6.87 10.81
C LEU A 221 -14.19 6.12 11.72
N PHE A 222 -13.99 4.83 11.90
CA PHE A 222 -14.70 4.05 12.93
C PHE A 222 -13.80 3.90 14.15
N ILE A 223 -14.35 4.11 15.35
CA ILE A 223 -13.63 4.03 16.61
C ILE A 223 -14.25 2.92 17.46
N TYR A 224 -13.43 1.97 17.90
CA TYR A 224 -13.84 0.85 18.73
C TYR A 224 -13.03 0.79 20.02
N LYS A 225 -13.67 0.38 21.12
CA LYS A 225 -13.00 -0.23 22.27
C LYS A 225 -12.85 -1.72 22.00
N HIS A 226 -11.61 -2.21 22.04
CA HIS A 226 -11.28 -3.61 21.79
C HIS A 226 -11.32 -4.42 23.09
N ASP A 227 -11.62 -5.71 22.99
CA ASP A 227 -11.72 -6.66 24.12
C ASP A 227 -10.36 -7.23 24.58
N LEU A 228 -9.32 -7.03 23.76
CA LEU A 228 -7.94 -7.54 23.92
C LEU A 228 -7.76 -9.02 23.58
N GLU A 229 -8.77 -9.67 23.02
CA GLU A 229 -8.73 -11.09 22.66
C GLU A 229 -9.04 -11.32 21.18
N PHE A 230 -10.10 -10.67 20.68
CA PHE A 230 -10.55 -10.86 19.32
C PHE A 230 -9.47 -10.51 18.29
N ALA A 231 -9.26 -11.43 17.33
CA ALA A 231 -8.33 -11.24 16.20
C ALA A 231 -6.87 -10.88 16.57
N VAL A 232 -6.47 -11.09 17.83
CA VAL A 232 -5.08 -10.94 18.27
C VAL A 232 -4.24 -12.08 17.69
N SER A 233 -3.13 -11.75 17.03
CA SER A 233 -2.22 -12.75 16.48
C SER A 233 -1.38 -13.39 17.57
N THR A 234 -1.32 -14.72 17.58
CA THR A 234 -0.45 -15.49 18.47
C THR A 234 1.01 -15.47 18.01
N GLN A 235 1.26 -15.14 16.75
CA GLN A 235 2.61 -15.04 16.18
C GLN A 235 3.41 -13.84 16.72
N GLY A 236 2.72 -12.79 17.21
CA GLY A 236 3.35 -11.59 17.79
C GLY A 236 3.97 -11.81 19.18
N VAL A 237 3.71 -12.94 19.83
CA VAL A 237 4.29 -13.28 21.15
C VAL A 237 5.81 -13.50 21.07
N ARG A 238 6.32 -13.89 19.89
CA ARG A 238 7.71 -14.37 19.73
C ARG A 238 8.80 -13.32 19.92
N THR A 239 8.49 -12.03 19.96
CA THR A 239 9.49 -11.01 20.27
C THR A 239 8.92 -9.97 21.23
N ALA A 240 9.50 -9.87 22.43
CA ALA A 240 9.21 -8.82 23.42
C ALA A 240 9.34 -7.39 22.85
N THR A 241 10.08 -7.27 21.75
CA THR A 241 10.29 -6.03 20.99
C THR A 241 9.19 -5.73 19.97
N GLY A 242 8.57 -6.73 19.35
CA GLY A 242 7.61 -6.55 18.24
C GLY A 242 6.17 -6.26 18.69
N GLY A 243 5.74 -6.89 19.80
CA GLY A 243 4.36 -6.82 20.28
C GLY A 243 3.38 -7.62 19.42
N HIS A 244 2.11 -7.62 19.84
CA HIS A 244 1.02 -8.31 19.18
C HIS A 244 0.49 -7.52 17.98
N GLN A 245 -0.22 -8.23 17.10
CA GLN A 245 -0.98 -7.63 16.00
C GLN A 245 -2.47 -7.95 16.17
N VAL A 246 -3.34 -7.03 15.78
CA VAL A 246 -4.78 -7.31 15.61
C VAL A 246 -5.08 -7.21 14.11
N ILE A 247 -5.51 -8.31 13.50
CA ILE A 247 -5.73 -8.38 12.04
C ILE A 247 -7.14 -8.84 11.75
N ILE A 248 -7.96 -7.94 11.19
CA ILE A 248 -9.35 -8.25 10.85
C ILE A 248 -9.48 -8.23 9.34
N ARG A 249 -9.92 -9.36 8.77
CA ARG A 249 -9.98 -9.59 7.33
C ARG A 249 -11.42 -9.57 6.82
N GLY A 250 -11.62 -8.99 5.65
CA GLY A 250 -12.83 -9.16 4.84
C GLY A 250 -12.88 -10.53 4.16
N PRO A 251 -13.93 -10.80 3.36
CA PRO A 251 -14.05 -12.01 2.56
C PRO A 251 -12.97 -12.06 1.46
N ARG A 252 -12.43 -13.26 1.21
CA ARG A 252 -11.46 -13.50 0.14
C ARG A 252 -12.12 -13.39 -1.24
N GLY A 253 -11.35 -12.94 -2.24
CA GLY A 253 -11.77 -12.76 -3.62
C GLY A 253 -12.75 -11.59 -3.84
N LYS A 254 -13.14 -10.85 -2.80
CA LYS A 254 -14.05 -9.71 -2.94
C LYS A 254 -13.26 -8.42 -3.04
N GLN A 255 -13.05 -7.97 -4.27
CA GLN A 255 -12.30 -6.74 -4.56
C GLN A 255 -13.07 -5.45 -4.18
N ASN A 256 -14.39 -5.51 -4.06
CA ASN A 256 -15.20 -4.38 -3.63
C ASN A 256 -14.93 -4.07 -2.13
N TRP A 257 -14.37 -2.88 -1.86
CA TRP A 257 -14.00 -2.50 -0.50
C TRP A 257 -15.22 -2.26 0.40
N GLN A 258 -16.38 -1.83 -0.14
CA GLN A 258 -17.58 -1.65 0.67
C GLN A 258 -18.04 -2.98 1.26
N VAL A 259 -18.18 -4.01 0.41
CA VAL A 259 -18.57 -5.36 0.84
C VAL A 259 -17.60 -5.90 1.90
N ALA A 260 -16.31 -5.68 1.70
CA ALA A 260 -15.32 -6.15 2.65
C ALA A 260 -15.28 -5.36 3.95
N LEU A 261 -15.53 -4.04 3.90
CA LEU A 261 -15.67 -3.20 5.07
C LEU A 261 -16.88 -3.62 5.90
N GLU A 262 -18.05 -3.83 5.30
CA GLU A 262 -19.23 -4.31 6.04
C GLU A 262 -18.94 -5.63 6.74
N ALA A 263 -18.26 -6.57 6.07
CA ALA A 263 -17.87 -7.83 6.69
C ALA A 263 -16.88 -7.64 7.87
N ILE A 264 -15.96 -6.69 7.78
CA ILE A 264 -15.04 -6.34 8.88
C ILE A 264 -15.80 -5.70 10.04
N LEU A 265 -16.71 -4.78 9.76
CA LEU A 265 -17.53 -4.10 10.76
C LEU A 265 -18.48 -5.08 11.46
N ASN A 266 -19.13 -5.98 10.73
CA ASN A 266 -19.99 -7.03 11.30
C ASN A 266 -19.21 -7.95 12.24
N LYS A 267 -17.94 -8.25 11.95
CA LYS A 267 -17.08 -9.00 12.86
C LYS A 267 -16.78 -8.21 14.13
N LEU A 268 -16.49 -6.92 14.02
CA LEU A 268 -16.23 -6.08 15.19
C LEU A 268 -17.48 -5.79 16.03
N ASP A 269 -18.66 -5.76 15.42
CA ASP A 269 -19.93 -5.51 16.10
C ASP A 269 -20.58 -6.80 16.66
N ALA A 270 -20.08 -7.99 16.29
CA ALA A 270 -20.61 -9.25 16.77
C ALA A 270 -20.42 -9.36 18.30
N GLU A 271 -21.52 -9.60 19.03
CA GLU A 271 -21.52 -9.67 20.49
C GLU A 271 -20.51 -10.69 21.03
N SER A 272 -20.27 -11.78 20.30
CA SER A 272 -19.31 -12.82 20.66
C SER A 272 -17.85 -12.36 20.71
N ASN A 273 -17.53 -11.21 20.12
CA ASN A 273 -16.15 -10.72 19.97
C ASN A 273 -15.82 -9.56 20.93
N GLY A 274 -16.73 -9.21 21.85
CA GLY A 274 -16.50 -8.27 22.95
C GLY A 274 -16.15 -6.81 22.58
N CYS A 275 -15.95 -6.50 21.31
CA CYS A 275 -15.60 -5.18 20.81
C CYS A 275 -16.82 -4.25 20.87
N LYS A 276 -16.61 -2.98 21.20
CA LYS A 276 -17.67 -1.97 21.29
C LYS A 276 -17.38 -0.79 20.38
N ARG A 277 -18.25 -0.51 19.41
CA ARG A 277 -18.19 0.70 18.60
C ARG A 277 -18.50 1.92 19.47
N LEU A 278 -17.55 2.86 19.54
CA LEU A 278 -17.69 4.10 20.30
C LEU A 278 -18.23 5.24 19.43
N ALA A 279 -17.75 5.34 18.19
CA ALA A 279 -18.15 6.41 17.28
C ALA A 279 -17.90 6.05 15.82
N PHE A 280 -18.59 6.78 14.94
CA PHE A 280 -18.29 6.86 13.51
C PHE A 280 -18.22 8.34 13.10
N VAL A 281 -17.10 8.74 12.50
CA VAL A 281 -16.87 10.11 12.03
C VAL A 281 -16.82 10.09 10.50
N PRO A 282 -17.91 10.47 9.81
CA PRO A 282 -17.98 10.39 8.36
C PRO A 282 -17.06 11.43 7.71
N PHE A 283 -16.45 11.08 6.58
CA PHE A 283 -15.82 12.09 5.74
C PHE A 283 -16.89 12.81 4.94
N ARG A 284 -16.93 14.14 5.11
CA ARG A 284 -17.78 14.97 4.27
C ARG A 284 -17.17 14.98 2.87
N PRO A 285 -17.96 14.73 1.81
CA PRO A 285 -17.53 15.02 0.46
C PRO A 285 -17.03 16.46 0.43
N LYS A 286 -15.96 16.73 -0.31
CA LYS A 286 -15.64 18.11 -0.68
C LYS A 286 -16.81 18.59 -1.55
N THR A 287 -17.86 19.10 -0.93
CA THR A 287 -18.91 19.85 -1.64
C THR A 287 -18.14 20.95 -2.35
N GLY A 288 -18.03 20.84 -3.68
CA GLY A 288 -17.25 21.76 -4.49
C GLY A 288 -17.56 23.18 -4.04
N ARG A 289 -16.52 24.00 -3.82
CA ARG A 289 -16.64 25.37 -3.32
C ARG A 289 -17.85 26.05 -3.97
N LEU A 290 -18.97 26.12 -3.25
CA LEU A 290 -19.96 27.16 -3.48
C LEU A 290 -19.17 28.43 -3.22
N GLY A 291 -18.88 29.16 -4.29
CA GLY A 291 -18.06 30.36 -4.25
C GLY A 291 -18.64 31.31 -3.22
N TRP A 292 -17.99 31.44 -2.08
CA TRP A 292 -18.19 32.57 -1.19
C TRP A 292 -17.62 33.78 -1.93
N ARG A 293 -18.47 34.42 -2.74
CA ARG A 293 -18.24 35.81 -3.15
C ARG A 293 -18.33 36.62 -1.86
N ARG A 294 -17.21 37.29 -1.53
CA ARG A 294 -17.21 38.39 -0.57
C ARG A 294 -17.96 39.57 -1.16
#